data_AF-A0A3D0DIP1-F1
#
_entry.id   AF-A0A3D0DIP1-F1
#
_cell.length_a   1.000
_cell.length_b   1.000
_cell.length_c   1.000
_cell.angle_alpha   90.00
_cell.angle_beta   90.00
_cell.angle_gamma   90.00
#
_symmetry.space_group_name_H-M   'P 1'
#
loop_
_entity.id
_entity.type
_entity.pdbx_description
1 polymer ?
#
loop_
_entity_poly.entity_id
_entity_poly.type
_entity_poly.pdbx_seq_one_letter_code
_entity_poly.pdbx_strand_id
1 'polypeptide(L)'
;MNKMIFISFTTLALIVLIGTTNMCQAQQFDNTRINSDIGTSAQYNESVAINHQDPENAVIVWQDIRSGYPQVAIAYTFDGGQSWTDY
;
A
#
# COMPACT_ATOMS: atom_id res chain seq x y z
N MET A 1 26.07 20.51 -37.84
CA MET A 1 26.48 19.09 -37.88
C MET A 1 25.69 18.35 -36.82
N ASN A 2 24.64 17.62 -37.20
CA ASN A 2 23.86 16.83 -36.24
C ASN A 2 24.63 15.57 -35.90
N LYS A 3 24.95 15.36 -34.62
CA LYS A 3 25.54 14.11 -34.12
C LYS A 3 24.49 13.01 -34.19
N MET A 4 24.62 12.10 -35.15
CA MET A 4 23.80 10.89 -35.21
C MET A 4 24.35 9.89 -34.18
N ILE A 5 23.51 9.51 -33.22
CA ILE A 5 23.80 8.43 -32.27
C ILE A 5 23.35 7.11 -32.92
N PHE A 6 24.27 6.20 -33.16
CA PHE A 6 23.98 4.84 -33.60
C PHE A 6 23.82 3.95 -32.37
N ILE A 7 22.60 3.45 -32.14
CA ILE A 7 22.33 2.43 -31.13
C ILE A 7 22.53 1.07 -31.80
N SER A 8 23.44 0.24 -31.24
CA SER A 8 23.71 -1.11 -31.73
C SER A 8 22.47 -2.01 -31.58
N PHE A 9 22.28 -2.96 -32.49
CA PHE A 9 21.23 -3.98 -32.40
C PHE A 9 21.25 -4.76 -31.08
N THR A 10 22.43 -4.94 -30.48
CA THR A 10 22.59 -5.61 -29.18
C THR A 10 22.03 -4.78 -28.02
N THR A 11 22.21 -3.46 -28.06
CA THR A 11 21.66 -2.54 -27.05
C THR A 11 20.14 -2.39 -27.17
N LEU A 12 19.58 -2.48 -28.38
CA LEU A 12 18.13 -2.43 -28.57
C LEU A 12 17.46 -3.71 -28.06
N ALA A 13 18.06 -4.88 -28.31
CA ALA A 13 17.55 -6.17 -27.80
C ALA A 13 17.56 -6.24 -26.26
N LEU A 14 18.58 -5.67 -25.60
CA LEU A 14 18.66 -5.60 -24.15
C LEU A 14 17.56 -4.70 -23.54
N ILE A 15 17.28 -3.55 -24.16
CA ILE A 15 16.20 -2.64 -23.73
C ILE A 15 14.82 -3.29 -23.90
N VAL A 16 14.59 -3.99 -25.01
CA VAL A 16 13.33 -4.73 -25.26
C VAL A 16 13.17 -5.87 -24.25
N LEU A 17 14.24 -6.58 -23.90
CA LEU A 17 14.20 -7.67 -22.91
C LEU A 17 13.93 -7.17 -21.50
N ILE A 18 14.50 -6.04 -21.09
CA ILE A 18 14.23 -5.40 -19.79
C ILE A 18 12.78 -4.85 -19.75
N GLY A 19 12.25 -4.40 -20.89
CA GLY A 19 10.89 -3.89 -21.01
C GLY A 19 9.80 -4.96 -20.88
N THR A 20 10.05 -6.19 -21.33
CA THR A 20 9.04 -7.26 -21.35
C THR A 20 8.92 -8.05 -20.04
N THR A 21 9.94 -8.04 -19.18
CA THR A 21 9.93 -8.80 -17.91
C THR A 21 9.07 -8.16 -16.81
N ASN A 22 8.60 -6.92 -17.00
CA ASN A 22 7.87 -6.16 -15.97
C ASN A 22 6.34 -6.24 -16.09
N MET A 23 5.79 -7.05 -17.01
CA MET A 23 4.36 -7.02 -17.35
C MET A 23 3.51 -8.07 -16.60
N CYS A 24 4.10 -8.91 -15.74
CA CYS A 24 3.36 -10.02 -15.11
C CYS A 24 3.95 -10.47 -13.75
N GLN A 25 4.28 -9.54 -12.86
CA GLN A 25 4.37 -9.89 -11.44
C GLN A 25 3.04 -9.53 -10.79
N ALA A 26 2.37 -10.53 -10.20
CA ALA A 26 1.28 -10.26 -9.26
C ALA A 26 1.88 -9.43 -8.12
N GLN A 27 1.35 -8.24 -7.89
CA GLN A 27 1.75 -7.42 -6.77
C GLN A 27 1.38 -8.18 -5.49
N GLN A 28 2.39 -8.72 -4.80
CA GLN A 28 2.23 -9.33 -3.48
C GLN A 28 1.94 -8.18 -2.50
N PHE A 29 0.79 -8.24 -1.83
CA PHE A 29 0.46 -7.33 -0.74
C PHE A 29 0.72 -8.03 0.58
N ASP A 30 1.52 -7.42 1.45
CA ASP A 30 1.70 -7.89 2.81
C ASP A 30 0.45 -7.58 3.64
N ASN A 31 0.07 -8.52 4.51
CA ASN A 31 -0.96 -8.25 5.50
C ASN A 31 -0.40 -7.28 6.55
N THR A 32 -0.75 -6.01 6.41
CA THR A 32 -0.23 -4.95 7.26
C THR A 32 -1.12 -4.79 8.49
N ARG A 33 -0.51 -4.84 9.67
CA ARG A 33 -1.20 -4.55 10.92
C ARG A 33 -1.46 -3.06 11.03
N ILE A 34 -2.72 -2.67 11.27
CA ILE A 34 -3.15 -1.26 11.29
C ILE A 34 -3.15 -0.62 12.69
N ASN A 35 -3.12 -1.41 13.78
CA ASN A 35 -3.16 -0.92 15.15
C ASN A 35 -1.88 -1.25 15.93
N SER A 36 -1.59 -0.46 16.95
CA SER A 36 -0.43 -0.60 17.85
C SER A 36 -0.71 -1.47 19.09
N ASP A 37 -1.92 -2.01 19.20
CA ASP A 37 -2.33 -2.87 20.32
C ASP A 37 -1.43 -4.11 20.44
N ILE A 38 -1.07 -4.51 21.66
CA ILE A 38 -0.34 -5.76 21.91
C ILE A 38 -1.18 -6.78 22.72
N GLY A 39 -2.41 -6.40 23.07
CA GLY A 39 -3.34 -7.26 23.78
C GLY A 39 -3.96 -8.36 22.92
N THR A 40 -4.82 -9.16 23.57
CA THR A 40 -5.55 -10.28 22.93
C THR A 40 -7.06 -10.06 22.90
N SER A 41 -7.53 -8.87 23.31
CA SER A 41 -8.96 -8.55 23.28
C SER A 41 -9.45 -8.51 21.83
N ALA A 42 -10.65 -9.02 21.59
CA ALA A 42 -11.21 -9.04 20.25
C ALA A 42 -11.45 -7.62 19.72
N GLN A 43 -11.29 -7.45 18.41
CA GLN A 43 -11.56 -6.21 17.68
C GLN A 43 -12.16 -6.64 16.33
N TYR A 44 -13.20 -5.96 15.86
CA TYR A 44 -14.05 -6.47 14.76
C TYR A 44 -14.77 -5.34 13.99
N ASN A 45 -15.44 -5.69 12.90
CA ASN A 45 -16.30 -4.79 12.11
C ASN A 45 -15.54 -3.58 11.55
N GLU A 46 -14.42 -3.84 10.89
CA GLU A 46 -13.62 -2.82 10.22
C GLU A 46 -14.33 -2.19 9.02
N SER A 47 -14.10 -0.90 8.81
CA SER A 47 -14.56 -0.16 7.63
C SER A 47 -13.49 0.82 7.20
N VAL A 48 -13.16 0.83 5.90
CA VAL A 48 -12.10 1.64 5.31
C VAL A 48 -12.64 2.56 4.23
N ALA A 49 -12.13 3.79 4.18
CA ALA A 49 -12.37 4.75 3.12
C ALA A 49 -11.03 5.30 2.60
N ILE A 50 -10.91 5.39 1.28
CA ILE A 50 -9.75 5.94 0.59
C ILE A 50 -10.16 7.29 0.00
N ASN A 51 -9.30 8.29 0.14
CA ASN A 51 -9.51 9.59 -0.49
C ASN A 51 -9.36 9.45 -2.02
N HIS A 52 -10.43 9.80 -2.74
CA HIS A 52 -10.45 9.65 -4.20
C HIS A 52 -9.60 10.68 -4.97
N GLN A 53 -9.24 11.81 -4.35
CA GLN A 53 -8.27 12.74 -4.92
C GLN A 53 -6.83 12.36 -4.61
N ASP A 54 -6.62 11.61 -3.53
CA ASP A 54 -5.30 11.22 -3.02
C ASP A 54 -5.35 9.81 -2.44
N PRO A 55 -5.12 8.77 -3.27
CA PRO A 55 -5.17 7.38 -2.81
C PRO A 55 -4.12 7.00 -1.76
N GLU A 56 -3.11 7.85 -1.51
CA GLU A 56 -2.15 7.63 -0.43
C GLU A 56 -2.77 7.92 0.95
N ASN A 57 -3.85 8.70 0.97
CA ASN A 57 -4.61 9.06 2.16
C ASN A 57 -5.82 8.14 2.33
N ALA A 58 -5.83 7.37 3.42
CA ALA A 58 -6.96 6.53 3.80
C ALA A 58 -7.19 6.52 5.31
N VAL A 59 -8.43 6.22 5.69
CA VAL A 59 -8.87 6.09 7.09
C VAL A 59 -9.58 4.76 7.26
N ILE A 60 -9.32 4.09 8.38
CA ILE A 60 -10.00 2.88 8.81
C ILE A 60 -10.57 3.07 10.22
N VAL A 61 -11.75 2.52 10.45
CA VAL A 61 -12.40 2.47 11.77
C VAL A 61 -12.79 1.04 12.08
N TRP A 62 -12.82 0.67 13.35
CA TRP A 62 -13.26 -0.65 13.80
C TRP A 62 -13.86 -0.60 15.21
N GLN A 63 -14.53 -1.67 15.60
CA GLN A 63 -15.06 -1.88 16.93
C GLN A 63 -13.99 -2.46 17.85
N ASP A 64 -13.72 -1.76 18.95
CA ASP A 64 -12.70 -2.09 19.94
C ASP A 64 -13.35 -2.39 21.29
N ILE A 65 -13.09 -3.58 21.86
CA ILE A 65 -13.60 -3.98 23.18
C ILE A 65 -12.51 -4.11 24.25
N ARG A 66 -11.33 -3.51 24.07
CA ARG A 66 -10.24 -3.53 25.06
C ARG A 66 -10.65 -2.97 26.42
N SER A 67 -11.59 -2.02 26.44
CA SER A 67 -12.13 -1.40 27.66
C SER A 67 -13.29 -2.18 28.30
N GLY A 68 -13.63 -3.36 27.78
CA GLY A 68 -14.74 -4.20 28.28
C GLY A 68 -16.13 -3.82 27.75
N TYR A 69 -16.22 -2.77 26.94
CA TYR A 69 -17.41 -2.39 26.17
C TYR A 69 -16.98 -1.86 24.80
N PRO A 70 -17.85 -1.90 23.77
CA PRO A 70 -17.47 -1.48 22.43
C PRO A 70 -17.24 0.02 22.30
N GLN A 71 -16.10 0.38 21.72
CA GLN A 71 -15.72 1.72 21.32
C GLN A 71 -15.38 1.73 19.83
N VAL A 72 -15.41 2.90 19.20
CA VAL A 72 -14.92 3.08 17.83
C VAL A 72 -13.47 3.53 17.91
N ALA A 73 -12.56 2.72 17.39
CA ALA A 73 -11.16 3.08 17.21
C ALA A 73 -10.91 3.50 15.75
N ILE A 74 -9.81 4.22 15.54
CA ILE A 74 -9.47 4.83 14.25
C ILE A 74 -7.97 4.72 13.98
N ALA A 75 -7.64 4.54 12.70
CA ALA A 75 -6.29 4.72 12.20
C ALA A 75 -6.31 5.39 10.82
N TYR A 76 -5.19 6.00 10.45
CA TYR A 76 -5.01 6.65 9.15
C TYR A 76 -3.63 6.37 8.55
N THR A 77 -3.52 6.59 7.25
CA THR A 77 -2.29 6.47 6.45
C THR A 77 -2.16 7.65 5.48
N PHE A 78 -0.93 7.98 5.10
CA PHE A 78 -0.57 8.93 4.04
C PHE A 78 0.44 8.34 3.05
N ASP A 79 0.62 7.03 3.05
CA ASP A 79 1.56 6.30 2.19
C ASP A 79 0.92 5.10 1.49
N GLY A 80 -0.40 5.16 1.29
CA GLY A 80 -1.15 4.11 0.60
C GLY A 80 -1.31 2.83 1.43
N GLY A 81 -1.20 2.92 2.75
CA GLY A 81 -1.39 1.81 3.68
C GLY A 81 -0.12 1.02 4.01
N GLN A 82 1.06 1.56 3.67
CA GLN A 82 2.36 0.98 4.04
C GLN A 82 2.65 1.18 5.53
N SER A 83 2.19 2.29 6.11
CA SER A 83 2.20 2.56 7.55
C SER A 83 0.89 3.17 8.03
N TRP A 84 0.57 2.92 9.31
CA TRP A 84 -0.67 3.35 9.96
C TRP A 84 -0.37 4.01 11.31
N THR A 85 -1.14 5.04 11.64
CA THR A 85 -1.15 5.68 12.96
C THR A 85 -2.53 5.52 13.58
N ASP A 86 -2.62 4.91 14.77
CA ASP A 86 -3.86 4.67 15.51
C ASP A 86 -3.98 5.49 16.80
N TYR A 87 -5.22 5.66 17.30
CA TYR A 87 -5.57 6.35 18.55
C TYR A 87 -6.53 5.53 19.42
#